data_AF-A0ABC8JE28-F1
#
_entry.id   AF-A0ABC8JE28-F1
#
_cell.length_a   1.000
_cell.length_b   1.000
_cell.length_c   1.000
_cell.angle_alpha   90.00
_cell.angle_beta   90.00
_cell.angle_gamma   90.00
#
_symmetry.space_group_name_H-M   'P 1'
#
loop_
_entity.id
_entity.type
_entity.pdbx_description
1 polymer ?
#
loop_
_entity_poly.entity_id
_entity_poly.type
_entity_poly.pdbx_seq_one_letter_code
_entity_poly.pdbx_strand_id
1 'polypeptide(L)'
;MDFVKNLDTDMSLAILSCLDDDPSDLVRASAVSRSWRHFVIKQSLSKNLCLKLFHQLNCVDRIVETSNEESSESSTSLMEEDTTRLLEREHRVYALLTKGCTSSPIKTCIEDAITASSTDNFPAESILNTLDERERVGATPSYWSSAGHHKSSVPETLVYKLKGDLCVITELSIQPFQAYFHPGAPIYSSHYVGFRFGHFDFNSRVTKDEDKYVWTYTSQEFPMAQENRLQNFKLPEPVLCIGGYMLVEFLGGGVQRCDIDDLYYICVTHVKAMGRSLAKSFKVVDQDHESGKFGLKVLSYSDPQEMNEKEEEAGPSEYVWHVTDEDYYDFDEDYYESDGEV
;
A
#
# COMPACT_ATOMS: atom_id res chain seq x y z
N MET A 1 -17.77 43.02 -0.48
CA MET A 1 -19.03 42.51 0.11
C MET A 1 -18.92 41.01 0.21
N ASP A 2 -19.26 40.43 1.36
CA ASP A 2 -19.17 38.99 1.54
C ASP A 2 -20.53 38.35 1.24
N PHE A 3 -20.67 37.78 0.05
CA PHE A 3 -21.96 37.35 -0.50
C PHE A 3 -22.64 36.26 0.35
N VAL A 4 -21.86 35.37 0.98
CA VAL A 4 -22.38 34.29 1.84
C VAL A 4 -23.10 34.85 3.07
N LYS A 5 -22.76 36.06 3.53
CA LYS A 5 -23.50 36.72 4.63
C LYS A 5 -24.90 37.21 4.23
N ASN A 6 -25.16 37.33 2.93
CA ASN A 6 -26.43 37.83 2.40
C ASN A 6 -27.34 36.70 1.91
N LEU A 7 -26.89 35.45 2.00
CA LEU A 7 -27.66 34.26 1.64
C LEU A 7 -28.09 33.52 2.90
N ASP A 8 -29.21 32.80 2.82
CA ASP A 8 -29.52 31.79 3.83
C ASP A 8 -28.58 30.58 3.71
N THR A 9 -28.58 29.76 4.77
CA THR A 9 -27.72 28.58 4.88
C THR A 9 -27.98 27.58 3.76
N ASP A 10 -29.24 27.36 3.39
CA ASP A 10 -29.62 26.34 2.41
C ASP A 10 -29.17 26.75 1.01
N MET A 11 -29.35 28.02 0.65
CA MET A 11 -28.81 28.58 -0.61
C MET A 11 -27.28 28.51 -0.64
N SER A 12 -26.61 28.82 0.46
CA SER A 12 -25.15 28.75 0.54
C SER A 12 -24.62 27.32 0.39
N LEU A 13 -25.30 26.34 1.01
CA LEU A 13 -25.01 24.92 0.83
C LEU A 13 -25.26 24.47 -0.61
N ALA A 14 -26.37 24.87 -1.22
CA ALA A 14 -26.67 24.52 -2.61
C ALA A 14 -25.58 25.03 -3.57
N ILE A 15 -25.10 26.27 -3.39
CA ILE A 15 -24.01 26.82 -4.20
C ILE A 15 -22.70 26.05 -3.98
N LEU A 16 -22.34 25.79 -2.72
CA LEU A 16 -21.10 25.09 -2.40
C LEU A 16 -21.13 23.61 -2.80
N SER A 17 -22.32 22.99 -2.85
CA SER A 17 -22.47 21.62 -3.33
C SER A 17 -22.10 21.46 -4.80
N CYS A 18 -22.13 22.55 -5.58
CA CYS A 18 -21.60 22.56 -6.94
C CYS A 18 -20.07 22.43 -7.00
N LEU A 19 -19.37 22.51 -5.86
CA LEU A 19 -17.92 22.33 -5.74
C LEU A 19 -17.55 20.94 -5.17
N ASP A 20 -18.53 20.06 -4.94
CA ASP A 20 -18.35 18.74 -4.29
C ASP A 20 -17.70 17.66 -5.19
N ASP A 21 -17.07 18.08 -6.29
CA ASP A 21 -16.41 17.19 -7.25
C ASP A 21 -14.88 17.38 -7.27
N ASP A 22 -14.38 18.61 -7.08
CA ASP A 22 -12.94 18.90 -6.97
C ASP A 22 -12.60 19.42 -5.56
N PRO A 23 -11.83 18.66 -4.76
CA PRO A 23 -11.35 19.11 -3.45
C PRO A 23 -10.63 20.45 -3.47
N SER A 24 -9.96 20.78 -4.57
CA SER A 24 -9.24 22.03 -4.76
C SER A 24 -10.20 23.23 -4.81
N ASP A 25 -11.39 23.06 -5.38
CA ASP A 25 -12.40 24.11 -5.47
C ASP A 25 -12.92 24.52 -4.11
N LEU A 26 -13.13 23.57 -3.21
CA LEU A 26 -13.57 23.86 -1.86
C LEU A 26 -12.49 24.60 -1.04
N VAL A 27 -11.22 24.25 -1.23
CA VAL A 27 -10.09 24.98 -0.62
C VAL A 27 -9.98 26.39 -1.19
N ARG A 28 -10.11 26.56 -2.52
CA ARG A 28 -10.14 27.86 -3.18
C ARG A 28 -11.31 28.73 -2.68
N ALA A 29 -12.50 28.16 -2.57
CA ALA A 29 -13.69 28.81 -2.03
C ALA A 29 -13.46 29.30 -0.59
N SER A 30 -12.80 28.48 0.24
CA SER A 30 -12.41 28.84 1.61
C SER A 30 -11.40 30.00 1.65
N ALA A 31 -10.62 30.23 0.60
CA ALA A 31 -9.67 31.33 0.51
C ALA A 31 -10.31 32.67 0.08
N VAL A 32 -11.55 32.67 -0.45
CA VAL A 32 -12.24 33.86 -0.96
C VAL A 32 -12.48 34.90 0.14
N SER A 33 -12.94 34.46 1.32
CA SER A 33 -13.17 35.34 2.46
C SER A 33 -13.22 34.57 3.78
N ARG A 34 -13.16 35.31 4.91
CA ARG A 34 -13.34 34.72 6.25
C ARG A 34 -14.73 34.10 6.43
N SER A 35 -15.79 34.66 5.83
CA SER A 35 -17.14 34.10 6.01
C SER A 35 -17.34 32.84 5.18
N TRP A 36 -16.77 32.76 3.97
CA TRP A 36 -16.72 31.52 3.19
C TRP A 36 -15.97 30.43 3.95
N ARG A 37 -14.76 30.72 4.43
CA ARG A 37 -13.99 29.79 5.25
C ARG A 37 -14.78 29.29 6.46
N HIS A 38 -15.38 30.21 7.22
CA HIS A 38 -16.15 29.85 8.40
C HIS A 38 -17.36 28.97 8.04
N PHE A 39 -18.04 29.26 6.93
CA PHE A 39 -19.16 28.46 6.46
C PHE A 39 -18.73 27.03 6.08
N VAL A 40 -17.66 26.90 5.28
CA VAL A 40 -17.10 25.60 4.88
C VAL A 40 -16.72 24.74 6.09
N ILE A 41 -16.07 25.37 7.08
CA ILE A 41 -15.65 24.72 8.33
C ILE A 41 -16.85 24.31 9.19
N LYS A 42 -17.79 25.24 9.39
CA LYS A 42 -18.99 25.00 10.21
C LYS A 42 -19.88 23.90 9.66
N GLN A 43 -19.94 23.75 8.34
CA GLN A 43 -20.72 22.72 7.65
C GLN A 43 -19.91 21.45 7.35
N SER A 44 -18.66 21.36 7.81
CA SER A 44 -17.77 20.21 7.63
C SER A 44 -17.62 19.74 6.17
N LEU A 45 -17.69 20.67 5.20
CA LEU A 45 -17.78 20.30 3.78
C LEU A 45 -16.54 19.52 3.31
N SER A 46 -15.34 19.86 3.80
CA SER A 46 -14.11 19.14 3.43
C SER A 46 -14.10 17.70 3.94
N LYS A 47 -14.65 17.47 5.13
CA LYS A 47 -14.82 16.13 5.70
C LYS A 47 -15.86 15.35 4.88
N ASN A 48 -17.01 15.96 4.61
CA ASN A 48 -18.08 15.31 3.83
C ASN A 48 -17.60 14.93 2.42
N LEU A 49 -16.87 15.82 1.74
CA LEU A 49 -16.28 15.55 0.43
C LEU A 49 -15.24 14.42 0.50
N CYS A 50 -14.36 14.44 1.50
CA CYS A 50 -13.37 13.38 1.70
C CYS A 50 -14.03 12.01 1.86
N LEU A 51 -15.06 11.93 2.70
CA LEU A 51 -15.79 10.68 2.98
C LEU A 51 -16.67 10.23 1.81
N LYS A 52 -17.15 11.18 0.97
CA LYS A 52 -17.83 10.87 -0.30
C LYS A 52 -16.88 10.20 -1.30
N LEU A 53 -15.64 10.71 -1.40
CA LEU A 53 -14.62 10.18 -2.32
C LEU A 53 -13.96 8.91 -1.80
N PHE A 54 -13.77 8.79 -0.49
CA PHE A 54 -13.05 7.70 0.18
C PHE A 54 -13.85 7.23 1.39
N HIS A 55 -14.94 6.51 1.13
CA HIS A 55 -15.87 6.04 2.16
C HIS A 55 -15.21 5.16 3.23
N GLN A 56 -14.08 4.53 2.91
CA GLN A 56 -13.29 3.73 3.84
C GLN A 56 -12.80 4.57 5.03
N LEU A 57 -12.66 5.89 4.88
CA LEU A 57 -12.22 6.79 5.95
C LEU A 57 -13.29 7.07 7.02
N ASN A 58 -14.51 6.53 6.88
CA ASN A 58 -15.54 6.65 7.93
C ASN A 58 -15.15 5.95 9.24
N CYS A 59 -14.13 5.10 9.23
CA CYS A 59 -13.60 4.45 10.42
C CYS A 59 -12.60 5.32 11.21
N VAL A 60 -12.23 6.50 10.73
CA VAL A 60 -11.43 7.46 11.52
C VAL A 60 -12.25 7.93 12.72
N ASP A 61 -11.83 7.58 13.93
CA ASP A 61 -12.55 7.93 15.17
C ASP A 61 -12.03 9.21 15.83
N ARG A 62 -10.72 9.46 15.71
CA ARG A 62 -10.04 10.64 16.27
C ARG A 62 -8.90 11.10 15.40
N ILE A 63 -8.58 12.38 15.53
CA ILE A 63 -7.40 13.01 14.90
C ILE A 63 -6.41 13.34 16.00
N VAL A 64 -5.17 12.89 15.84
CA VAL A 64 -4.05 13.15 16.75
C VAL A 64 -3.04 14.04 16.03
N GLU A 65 -2.63 15.13 16.65
CA GLU A 65 -1.54 15.97 16.14
C GLU A 65 -0.29 15.76 16.98
N THR A 66 0.88 15.88 16.34
CA THR A 66 2.14 15.91 17.07
C THR A 66 2.29 17.29 17.71
N SER A 67 1.70 17.51 18.88
CA SER A 67 1.87 18.77 19.61
C SER A 67 3.23 18.77 20.34
N ASN A 68 4.10 19.71 20.00
CA ASN A 68 4.85 20.41 21.04
C ASN A 68 3.86 21.39 21.68
N GLU A 69 3.91 21.53 23.01
CA GLU A 69 3.13 22.44 23.85
C GLU A 69 1.95 21.81 24.61
N GLU A 70 2.28 21.37 25.82
CA GLU A 70 1.40 21.41 26.98
C GLU A 70 0.93 22.84 27.22
N SER A 71 -0.38 23.07 27.33
CA SER A 71 -0.88 24.18 28.16
C SER A 71 -2.28 23.91 28.68
N SER A 72 -2.45 24.30 29.94
CA SER A 72 -3.55 24.03 30.86
C SER A 72 -4.72 25.02 30.76
N GLU A 73 -5.92 24.51 31.03
CA GLU A 73 -7.07 25.07 31.77
C GLU A 73 -7.77 26.40 31.37
N SER A 74 -9.12 26.34 31.29
CA SER A 74 -10.10 27.03 32.17
C SER A 74 -11.50 27.23 31.53
N SER A 75 -12.50 26.55 32.08
CA SER A 75 -13.81 26.19 31.52
C SER A 75 -14.88 27.30 31.49
N THR A 76 -15.43 27.60 30.31
CA THR A 76 -16.87 27.82 29.97
C THR A 76 -17.05 28.51 28.61
N SER A 77 -16.19 29.48 28.24
CA SER A 77 -16.02 29.94 26.84
C SER A 77 -15.18 28.97 26.00
N LEU A 78 -14.48 28.06 26.68
CA LEU A 78 -13.68 27.02 26.02
C LEU A 78 -14.51 26.08 25.18
N MET A 79 -15.78 25.80 25.50
CA MET A 79 -16.52 24.78 24.75
C MET A 79 -16.79 25.21 23.30
N GLU A 80 -17.14 26.48 23.07
CA GLU A 80 -17.32 27.04 21.71
C GLU A 80 -15.98 27.26 21.00
N GLU A 81 -14.94 27.66 21.74
CA GLU A 81 -13.61 27.83 21.19
C GLU A 81 -12.96 26.48 20.83
N ASP A 82 -13.14 25.46 21.67
CA ASP A 82 -12.68 24.08 21.47
C ASP A 82 -13.42 23.44 20.31
N THR A 83 -14.75 23.57 20.24
CA THR A 83 -15.51 23.07 19.08
C THR A 83 -15.10 23.77 17.79
N THR A 84 -14.86 25.08 17.82
CA THR A 84 -14.35 25.81 16.65
C THR A 84 -12.96 25.30 16.24
N ARG A 85 -12.02 25.19 17.20
CA ARG A 85 -10.67 24.66 16.95
C ARG A 85 -10.70 23.22 16.42
N LEU A 86 -11.59 22.38 16.95
CA LEU A 86 -11.80 21.01 16.47
C LEU A 86 -12.28 21.00 15.02
N LEU A 87 -13.29 21.80 14.67
CA LEU A 87 -13.80 21.89 13.29
C LEU A 87 -12.74 22.45 12.34
N GLU A 88 -11.97 23.46 12.76
CA GLU A 88 -10.86 23.97 11.95
C GLU A 88 -9.80 22.90 11.70
N ARG A 89 -9.49 22.09 12.73
CA ARG A 89 -8.54 20.98 12.62
C ARG A 89 -9.07 19.90 11.68
N GLU A 90 -10.32 19.46 11.86
CA GLU A 90 -10.95 18.50 10.96
C GLU A 90 -10.93 19.00 9.52
N HIS A 91 -11.33 20.26 9.28
CA HIS A 91 -11.27 20.85 7.95
C HIS A 91 -9.88 20.76 7.32
N ARG A 92 -8.82 21.15 8.06
CA ARG A 92 -7.43 21.08 7.55
C ARG A 92 -7.00 19.65 7.25
N VAL A 93 -7.27 18.71 8.16
CA VAL A 93 -6.89 17.30 8.01
C VAL A 93 -7.60 16.66 6.85
N TYR A 94 -8.93 16.78 6.76
CA TYR A 94 -9.69 16.17 5.68
C TYR A 94 -9.43 16.83 4.32
N ALA A 95 -9.16 18.15 4.28
CA ALA A 95 -8.70 18.80 3.05
C ALA A 95 -7.34 18.26 2.59
N LEU A 96 -6.37 18.11 3.50
CA LEU A 96 -5.06 17.55 3.20
C LEU A 96 -5.13 16.08 2.81
N LEU A 97 -5.95 15.29 3.50
CA LEU A 97 -6.17 13.87 3.23
C LEU A 97 -6.75 13.68 1.82
N THR A 98 -7.79 14.45 1.49
CA THR A 98 -8.40 14.40 0.15
C THR A 98 -7.40 14.81 -0.92
N LYS A 99 -6.65 15.91 -0.70
CA LYS A 99 -5.61 16.35 -1.62
C LYS A 99 -4.52 15.28 -1.80
N GLY A 100 -4.10 14.64 -0.71
CA GLY A 100 -3.11 13.57 -0.76
C GLY A 100 -3.61 12.38 -1.60
N CYS A 101 -4.85 11.95 -1.37
CA CYS A 101 -5.44 10.84 -2.10
C CYS A 101 -5.67 11.13 -3.59
N THR A 102 -5.88 12.39 -3.99
CA THR A 102 -6.20 12.74 -5.39
C THR A 102 -5.02 13.29 -6.18
N SER A 103 -4.06 13.95 -5.52
CA SER A 103 -3.06 14.81 -6.18
C SER A 103 -1.61 14.45 -5.87
N SER A 104 -1.32 13.67 -4.82
CA SER A 104 0.06 13.22 -4.52
C SER A 104 0.66 12.42 -5.68
N PRO A 105 1.95 12.55 -6.00
CA PRO A 105 2.56 11.80 -7.11
C PRO A 105 2.30 10.30 -7.06
N ILE A 106 2.04 9.70 -8.23
CA ILE A 106 1.92 8.24 -8.36
C ILE A 106 3.33 7.65 -8.42
N LYS A 107 3.67 6.79 -7.46
CA LYS A 107 4.98 6.13 -7.33
C LYS A 107 4.79 4.66 -6.94
N THR A 108 5.88 3.90 -6.91
CA THR A 108 5.85 2.53 -6.37
C THR A 108 5.46 2.57 -4.89
N CYS A 109 4.45 1.80 -4.53
CA CYS A 109 3.90 1.70 -3.20
C CYS A 109 4.49 0.55 -2.40
N ILE A 110 5.11 -0.45 -3.02
CA ILE A 110 5.72 -1.56 -2.26
C ILE A 110 7.01 -1.05 -1.59
N GLU A 111 7.08 -1.21 -0.27
CA GLU A 111 8.27 -0.93 0.54
C GLU A 111 9.13 -2.18 0.69
N ASP A 112 8.50 -3.29 1.06
CA ASP A 112 9.21 -4.52 1.44
C ASP A 112 8.37 -5.77 1.15
N ALA A 113 9.05 -6.90 0.98
CA ALA A 113 8.45 -8.21 0.84
C ALA A 113 8.51 -8.93 2.19
N ILE A 114 7.35 -9.41 2.66
CA ILE A 114 7.20 -9.89 4.04
C ILE A 114 7.25 -11.40 4.12
N THR A 115 6.39 -12.09 3.37
CA THR A 115 6.35 -13.55 3.40
C THR A 115 5.71 -14.12 2.14
N ALA A 116 6.09 -15.34 1.79
CA ALA A 116 5.45 -16.17 0.79
C ALA A 116 4.82 -17.39 1.47
N SER A 117 3.69 -17.87 0.95
CA SER A 117 3.04 -19.11 1.42
C SER A 117 3.98 -20.31 1.40
N SER A 118 4.87 -20.36 0.40
CA SER A 118 5.92 -21.35 0.25
C SER A 118 7.09 -20.79 -0.55
N THR A 119 8.24 -21.48 -0.49
CA THR A 119 9.40 -21.19 -1.35
C THR A 119 10.13 -22.51 -1.60
N ASP A 120 10.51 -22.78 -2.85
CA ASP A 120 11.26 -24.00 -3.20
C ASP A 120 12.72 -23.90 -2.74
N ASN A 121 13.55 -23.15 -3.47
CA ASN A 121 14.97 -23.03 -3.17
C ASN A 121 15.31 -21.74 -2.40
N PHE A 122 14.95 -21.69 -1.11
CA PHE A 122 15.28 -20.54 -0.25
C PHE A 122 16.79 -20.50 0.09
N PRO A 123 17.47 -19.34 0.00
CA PRO A 123 16.94 -18.00 -0.29
C PRO A 123 17.00 -17.60 -1.78
N ALA A 124 17.55 -18.46 -2.65
CA ALA A 124 17.81 -18.12 -4.05
C ALA A 124 16.55 -17.72 -4.83
N GLU A 125 15.42 -18.36 -4.53
CA GLU A 125 14.11 -18.12 -5.17
C GLU A 125 13.13 -17.42 -4.22
N SER A 126 13.65 -16.55 -3.37
CA SER A 126 12.87 -15.81 -2.36
C SER A 126 11.94 -14.76 -2.97
N ILE A 127 10.86 -14.46 -2.26
CA ILE A 127 9.97 -13.30 -2.52
C ILE A 127 10.75 -11.99 -2.66
N LEU A 128 11.90 -11.83 -1.99
CA LEU A 128 12.71 -10.62 -2.10
C LEU A 128 13.10 -10.28 -3.55
N ASN A 129 13.25 -11.29 -4.40
CA ASN A 129 13.57 -11.10 -5.81
C ASN A 129 12.45 -10.36 -6.57
N THR A 130 11.20 -10.45 -6.12
CA THR A 130 10.07 -9.83 -6.81
C THR A 130 10.01 -8.31 -6.66
N LEU A 131 10.82 -7.74 -5.78
CA LEU A 131 10.95 -6.29 -5.59
C LEU A 131 11.74 -5.63 -6.73
N ASP A 132 12.57 -6.40 -7.44
CA ASP A 132 13.35 -5.95 -8.57
C ASP A 132 12.66 -6.35 -9.89
N GLU A 133 12.72 -5.48 -10.90
CA GLU A 133 12.14 -5.79 -12.22
C GLU A 133 13.06 -6.65 -13.08
N ARG A 134 14.34 -6.79 -12.69
CA ARG A 134 15.34 -7.54 -13.44
C ARG A 134 15.12 -9.04 -13.27
N GLU A 135 14.96 -9.74 -14.38
CA GLU A 135 14.93 -11.22 -14.40
C GLU A 135 16.26 -11.89 -14.02
N ARG A 136 17.35 -11.11 -13.96
CA ARG A 136 18.68 -11.60 -13.61
C ARG A 136 19.48 -10.56 -12.83
N VAL A 137 20.23 -11.02 -11.84
CA VAL A 137 21.30 -10.26 -11.20
C VAL A 137 22.63 -10.85 -11.65
N GLY A 138 23.29 -10.17 -12.59
CA GLY A 138 24.44 -10.74 -13.30
C GLY A 138 24.01 -11.94 -14.15
N ALA A 139 24.56 -13.13 -13.85
CA ALA A 139 24.19 -14.37 -14.52
C ALA A 139 23.08 -15.15 -13.79
N THR A 140 22.78 -14.80 -12.55
CA THR A 140 21.83 -15.53 -11.70
C THR A 140 20.40 -15.11 -12.02
N PRO A 141 19.47 -16.05 -12.29
CA PRO A 141 18.04 -15.75 -12.35
C PRO A 141 17.55 -15.03 -11.08
N SER A 142 16.60 -14.11 -11.22
CA SER A 142 15.97 -13.44 -10.08
C SER A 142 14.46 -13.55 -10.23
N TYR A 143 13.86 -14.38 -9.38
CA TYR A 143 12.43 -14.65 -9.31
C TYR A 143 12.09 -15.27 -7.96
N TRP A 144 10.81 -15.25 -7.60
CA TRP A 144 10.26 -16.11 -6.57
C TRP A 144 9.70 -17.40 -7.18
N SER A 145 9.86 -18.53 -6.49
CA SER A 145 9.26 -19.82 -6.84
C SER A 145 8.52 -20.42 -5.65
N SER A 146 7.30 -20.91 -5.87
CA SER A 146 6.60 -21.74 -4.87
C SER A 146 7.27 -23.11 -4.69
N ALA A 147 7.02 -23.81 -3.57
CA ALA A 147 7.63 -25.11 -3.28
C ALA A 147 7.16 -26.28 -4.16
N GLY A 148 6.30 -26.02 -5.15
CA GLY A 148 5.71 -27.05 -6.00
C GLY A 148 4.61 -27.86 -5.31
N HIS A 149 3.58 -28.26 -6.07
CA HIS A 149 2.54 -29.13 -5.54
C HIS A 149 1.97 -30.09 -6.60
N HIS A 150 1.62 -31.32 -6.21
CA HIS A 150 0.98 -32.29 -7.11
C HIS A 150 -0.44 -31.90 -7.58
N LYS A 151 -1.06 -30.94 -6.89
CA LYS A 151 -2.45 -30.52 -7.12
C LYS A 151 -2.42 -29.09 -7.63
N SER A 152 -2.95 -28.86 -8.82
CA SER A 152 -3.04 -27.52 -9.39
C SER A 152 -4.03 -26.61 -8.65
N SER A 153 -4.86 -27.12 -7.74
CA SER A 153 -5.85 -26.30 -7.03
C SER A 153 -5.31 -25.61 -5.78
N VAL A 154 -4.03 -25.80 -5.44
CA VAL A 154 -3.43 -25.21 -4.23
C VAL A 154 -3.06 -23.76 -4.52
N PRO A 155 -3.62 -22.79 -3.79
CA PRO A 155 -3.27 -21.39 -3.96
C PRO A 155 -1.90 -21.11 -3.35
N GLU A 156 -1.21 -20.12 -3.91
CA GLU A 156 0.01 -19.54 -3.33
C GLU A 156 -0.22 -18.05 -3.08
N THR A 157 0.48 -17.48 -2.11
CA THR A 157 0.33 -16.09 -1.73
C THR A 157 1.67 -15.40 -1.49
N LEU A 158 1.69 -14.09 -1.72
CA LEU A 158 2.81 -13.20 -1.42
C LEU A 158 2.30 -12.00 -0.65
N VAL A 159 2.88 -11.72 0.51
CA VAL A 159 2.54 -10.56 1.34
C VAL A 159 3.62 -9.49 1.21
N TYR A 160 3.18 -8.26 0.96
CA TYR A 160 4.02 -7.08 0.85
C TYR A 160 3.61 -6.01 1.86
N LYS A 161 4.60 -5.27 2.34
CA LYS A 161 4.39 -4.02 3.07
C LYS A 161 4.45 -2.85 2.11
N LEU A 162 3.51 -1.93 2.27
CA LEU A 162 3.42 -0.71 1.48
C LEU A 162 4.15 0.45 2.19
N LYS A 163 4.56 1.45 1.41
CA LYS A 163 5.20 2.68 1.85
C LYS A 163 4.20 3.55 2.60
N GLY A 164 3.86 3.18 3.83
CA GLY A 164 2.96 3.91 4.72
C GLY A 164 1.60 3.25 4.93
N ASP A 165 0.99 3.60 6.06
CA ASP A 165 -0.26 3.01 6.53
C ASP A 165 -1.46 3.38 5.64
N LEU A 166 -1.39 4.49 4.91
CA LEU A 166 -2.42 4.95 3.98
C LEU A 166 -1.82 5.08 2.58
N CYS A 167 -2.27 4.23 1.67
CA CYS A 167 -1.85 4.23 0.27
C CYS A 167 -3.06 4.13 -0.66
N VAL A 168 -3.21 5.05 -1.62
CA VAL A 168 -4.21 4.91 -2.69
C VAL A 168 -3.58 4.15 -3.85
N ILE A 169 -3.96 2.89 -4.03
CA ILE A 169 -3.46 2.02 -5.09
C ILE A 169 -4.25 2.26 -6.37
N THR A 170 -3.53 2.55 -7.46
CA THR A 170 -4.11 2.90 -8.77
C THR A 170 -3.80 1.87 -9.84
N GLU A 171 -2.69 1.14 -9.73
CA GLU A 171 -2.26 0.13 -10.69
C GLU A 171 -1.55 -1.01 -9.97
N LEU A 172 -1.83 -2.23 -10.42
CA LEU A 172 -1.23 -3.46 -9.94
C LEU A 172 -0.72 -4.24 -11.14
N SER A 173 0.50 -4.76 -11.05
CA SER A 173 1.09 -5.51 -12.14
C SER A 173 1.96 -6.65 -11.63
N ILE A 174 1.96 -7.76 -12.37
CA ILE A 174 2.76 -8.94 -12.04
C ILE A 174 3.39 -9.45 -13.33
N GLN A 175 4.66 -9.85 -13.25
CA GLN A 175 5.36 -10.53 -14.32
C GLN A 175 5.64 -11.97 -13.90
N PRO A 176 5.00 -12.97 -14.54
CA PRO A 176 5.42 -14.36 -14.42
C PRO A 176 6.86 -14.57 -14.90
N PHE A 177 7.55 -15.50 -14.29
CA PHE A 177 8.90 -15.86 -14.68
C PHE A 177 8.91 -16.96 -15.75
N GLN A 178 9.83 -16.84 -16.71
CA GLN A 178 10.13 -17.88 -17.68
C GLN A 178 11.39 -18.64 -17.25
N ALA A 179 11.26 -19.94 -16.98
CA ALA A 179 12.38 -20.80 -16.65
C ALA A 179 13.18 -21.17 -17.91
N TYR A 180 13.87 -20.19 -18.49
CA TYR A 180 14.64 -20.32 -19.73
C TYR A 180 15.78 -21.36 -19.67
N PHE A 181 16.16 -21.78 -18.47
CA PHE A 181 17.13 -22.84 -18.22
C PHE A 181 16.53 -24.25 -18.26
N HIS A 182 15.20 -24.39 -18.32
CA HIS A 182 14.52 -25.67 -18.54
C HIS A 182 14.22 -25.93 -20.01
N PRO A 183 14.16 -27.20 -20.45
CA PRO A 183 13.70 -27.56 -21.78
C PRO A 183 12.35 -26.92 -22.11
N GLY A 184 12.22 -26.32 -23.30
CA GLY A 184 11.00 -25.64 -23.73
C GLY A 184 10.76 -24.25 -23.12
N ALA A 185 11.61 -23.81 -22.18
CA ALA A 185 11.53 -22.52 -21.49
C ALA A 185 10.12 -22.21 -20.95
N PRO A 186 9.57 -23.08 -20.07
CA PRO A 186 8.21 -22.98 -19.57
C PRO A 186 7.98 -21.71 -18.76
N ILE A 187 6.71 -21.29 -18.69
CA ILE A 187 6.25 -20.20 -17.85
C ILE A 187 5.36 -20.80 -16.77
N TYR A 188 5.75 -20.63 -15.52
CA TYR A 188 5.00 -21.14 -14.37
C TYR A 188 4.10 -20.03 -13.82
N SER A 189 3.06 -19.66 -14.56
CA SER A 189 2.08 -18.68 -14.09
C SER A 189 0.85 -19.38 -13.49
N SER A 190 0.04 -18.64 -12.73
CA SER A 190 -1.25 -19.12 -12.25
C SER A 190 -2.35 -18.92 -13.31
N HIS A 191 -3.53 -19.50 -13.07
CA HIS A 191 -4.70 -19.22 -13.90
C HIS A 191 -5.29 -17.84 -13.62
N TYR A 192 -5.36 -17.47 -12.34
CA TYR A 192 -5.92 -16.20 -11.89
C TYR A 192 -5.06 -15.57 -10.81
N VAL A 193 -5.25 -14.28 -10.58
CA VAL A 193 -4.70 -13.54 -9.46
C VAL A 193 -5.75 -12.68 -8.78
N GLY A 194 -5.72 -12.63 -7.47
CA GLY A 194 -6.50 -11.73 -6.62
C GLY A 194 -5.58 -10.86 -5.76
N PHE A 195 -6.12 -9.73 -5.30
CA PHE A 195 -5.40 -8.80 -4.44
C PHE A 195 -6.21 -8.48 -3.20
N ARG A 196 -5.55 -8.40 -2.05
CA ARG A 196 -6.16 -7.91 -0.81
C ARG A 196 -5.34 -6.79 -0.21
N PHE A 197 -6.02 -5.86 0.46
CA PHE A 197 -5.39 -4.78 1.20
C PHE A 197 -5.88 -4.75 2.64
N GLY A 198 -5.00 -4.40 3.55
CA GLY A 198 -5.35 -4.44 4.97
C GLY A 198 -4.21 -4.03 5.89
N HIS A 199 -4.31 -4.52 7.12
CA HIS A 199 -3.40 -4.21 8.22
C HIS A 199 -2.94 -5.47 8.93
N PHE A 200 -1.81 -5.35 9.63
CA PHE A 200 -1.31 -6.39 10.53
C PHE A 200 -2.03 -6.31 11.89
N ASP A 201 -2.41 -7.46 12.43
CA ASP A 201 -2.93 -7.61 13.78
C ASP A 201 -1.81 -8.01 14.76
N PHE A 202 -1.29 -7.01 15.47
CA PHE A 202 -0.26 -7.20 16.50
C PHE A 202 -0.72 -8.05 17.69
N ASN A 203 -2.03 -8.19 17.90
CA ASN A 203 -2.59 -8.98 18.98
C ASN A 203 -2.95 -10.41 18.53
N SER A 204 -2.81 -10.72 17.23
CA SER A 204 -3.08 -12.05 16.71
C SER A 204 -2.19 -13.08 17.38
N ARG A 205 -2.84 -14.08 17.98
CA ARG A 205 -2.17 -15.23 18.61
C ARG A 205 -2.04 -16.41 17.65
N VAL A 206 -2.35 -16.20 16.38
CA VAL A 206 -2.31 -17.25 15.38
C VAL A 206 -0.86 -17.53 14.99
N THR A 207 -0.55 -18.81 14.78
CA THR A 207 0.80 -19.27 14.47
C THR A 207 1.16 -19.14 12.99
N LYS A 208 0.15 -19.15 12.11
CA LYS A 208 0.32 -18.92 10.67
C LYS A 208 0.44 -17.44 10.37
N ASP A 209 1.45 -17.04 9.59
CA ASP A 209 1.73 -15.64 9.31
C ASP A 209 0.63 -14.96 8.50
N GLU A 210 0.02 -15.63 7.52
CA GLU A 210 -1.06 -15.07 6.69
C GLU A 210 -2.32 -14.74 7.50
N ASP A 211 -2.58 -15.47 8.58
CA ASP A 211 -3.73 -15.27 9.47
C ASP A 211 -3.51 -14.12 10.48
N LYS A 212 -2.33 -13.49 10.46
CA LYS A 212 -2.03 -12.29 11.27
C LYS A 212 -2.48 -11.00 10.60
N TYR A 213 -3.03 -11.08 9.38
CA TYR A 213 -3.48 -9.91 8.64
C TYR A 213 -5.00 -9.84 8.61
N VAL A 214 -5.52 -8.62 8.75
CA VAL A 214 -6.94 -8.31 8.60
C VAL A 214 -7.13 -7.58 7.28
N TRP A 215 -7.80 -8.25 6.34
CA TRP A 215 -8.05 -7.75 4.99
C TRP A 215 -9.36 -6.96 4.96
N THR A 216 -9.27 -5.67 4.62
CA THR A 216 -10.43 -4.74 4.55
C THR A 216 -10.93 -4.53 3.12
N TYR A 217 -10.13 -4.94 2.13
CA TYR A 217 -10.51 -4.96 0.73
C TYR A 217 -10.04 -6.26 0.06
N THR A 218 -10.88 -6.80 -0.82
CA THR A 218 -10.58 -7.93 -1.71
C THR A 218 -11.01 -7.57 -3.12
N SER A 219 -10.11 -7.72 -4.10
CA SER A 219 -10.41 -7.48 -5.50
C SER A 219 -11.24 -8.61 -6.12
N GLN A 220 -11.75 -8.39 -7.34
CA GLN A 220 -12.13 -9.49 -8.22
C GLN A 220 -10.89 -10.33 -8.61
N GLU A 221 -11.11 -11.54 -9.09
CA GLU A 221 -10.07 -12.37 -9.69
C GLU A 221 -9.79 -11.90 -11.12
N PHE A 222 -8.52 -11.84 -11.49
CA PHE A 222 -8.08 -11.47 -12.83
C PHE A 222 -7.41 -12.65 -13.51
N PRO A 223 -7.70 -12.92 -14.80
CA PRO A 223 -7.00 -13.96 -15.53
C PRO A 223 -5.54 -13.58 -15.72
N MET A 224 -4.64 -14.54 -15.51
CA MET A 224 -3.21 -14.39 -15.79
C MET A 224 -2.85 -15.04 -17.13
N ALA A 225 -2.05 -14.34 -17.94
CA ALA A 225 -1.52 -14.88 -19.18
C ALA A 225 -0.25 -15.70 -18.92
N GLN A 226 -0.02 -16.74 -19.73
CA GLN A 226 1.22 -17.50 -19.74
C GLN A 226 2.30 -16.76 -20.56
N GLU A 227 2.63 -15.54 -20.14
CA GLU A 227 3.59 -14.67 -20.83
C GLU A 227 4.53 -14.02 -19.82
N ASN A 228 5.83 -14.08 -20.11
CA ASN A 228 6.87 -13.42 -19.34
C ASN A 228 6.98 -11.94 -19.74
N ARG A 229 5.99 -11.18 -19.27
CA ARG A 229 5.92 -9.72 -19.37
C ARG A 229 5.15 -9.18 -18.19
N LEU A 230 5.37 -7.91 -17.87
CA LEU A 230 4.57 -7.23 -16.88
C LEU A 230 3.11 -7.13 -17.33
N GLN A 231 2.21 -7.79 -16.60
CA GLN A 231 0.77 -7.83 -16.88
C GLN A 231 0.06 -6.88 -15.93
N ASN A 232 -0.81 -6.02 -16.45
CA ASN A 232 -1.51 -5.00 -15.66
C ASN A 232 -2.92 -5.45 -15.29
N PHE A 233 -3.25 -5.34 -14.01
CA PHE A 233 -4.54 -5.70 -13.43
C PHE A 233 -5.29 -4.45 -12.99
N LYS A 234 -6.30 -4.08 -13.77
CA LYS A 234 -7.03 -2.83 -13.56
C LYS A 234 -8.15 -3.02 -12.54
N LEU A 235 -8.01 -2.36 -11.38
CA LEU A 235 -9.08 -2.24 -10.40
C LEU A 235 -10.23 -1.37 -10.97
N PRO A 236 -11.49 -1.62 -10.56
CA PRO A 236 -12.64 -0.81 -11.00
C PRO A 236 -12.48 0.68 -10.68
N GLU A 237 -11.89 0.98 -9.53
CA GLU A 237 -11.56 2.30 -9.03
C GLU A 237 -10.26 2.24 -8.19
N PRO A 238 -9.56 3.37 -7.98
CA PRO A 238 -8.45 3.43 -7.05
C PRO A 238 -8.86 3.00 -5.64
N VAL A 239 -8.04 2.20 -4.97
CA VAL A 239 -8.37 1.61 -3.67
C VAL A 239 -7.50 2.23 -2.59
N LEU A 240 -8.11 2.79 -1.55
CA LEU A 240 -7.40 3.22 -0.35
C LEU A 240 -7.10 2.01 0.55
N CYS A 241 -5.83 1.59 0.58
CA CYS A 241 -5.32 0.65 1.57
C CYS A 241 -5.12 1.37 2.91
N ILE A 242 -5.72 0.79 3.96
CA ILE A 242 -5.56 1.22 5.35
C ILE A 242 -4.86 0.11 6.12
N GLY A 243 -3.69 0.41 6.67
CA GLY A 243 -2.83 -0.54 7.37
C GLY A 243 -1.49 -0.81 6.71
N GLY A 244 -1.36 -0.50 5.42
CA GLY A 244 -0.10 -0.60 4.70
C GLY A 244 0.32 -2.02 4.33
N TYR A 245 -0.60 -2.97 4.17
CA TYR A 245 -0.27 -4.33 3.70
C TYR A 245 -1.08 -4.73 2.48
N MET A 246 -0.44 -5.49 1.60
CA MET A 246 -1.02 -6.06 0.39
C MET A 246 -0.74 -7.57 0.32
N LEU A 247 -1.77 -8.36 0.00
CA LEU A 247 -1.66 -9.77 -0.38
C LEU A 247 -1.85 -9.90 -1.87
N VAL A 248 -0.99 -10.68 -2.52
CA VAL A 248 -1.21 -11.22 -3.86
C VAL A 248 -1.57 -12.68 -3.72
N GLU A 249 -2.72 -13.09 -4.23
CA GLU A 249 -3.20 -14.47 -4.20
C GLU A 249 -3.19 -15.06 -5.61
N PHE A 250 -2.40 -16.10 -5.83
CA PHE A 250 -2.36 -16.85 -7.07
C PHE A 250 -3.37 -18.00 -7.02
N LEU A 251 -4.41 -17.90 -7.85
CA LEU A 251 -5.62 -18.72 -7.78
C LEU A 251 -5.77 -19.62 -9.00
N GLY A 252 -6.51 -20.73 -8.81
CA GLY A 252 -6.60 -21.83 -9.78
C GLY A 252 -5.30 -22.62 -9.94
N GLY A 253 -4.25 -22.25 -9.18
CA GLY A 253 -2.86 -22.72 -9.17
C GLY A 253 -2.17 -22.79 -10.52
N GLY A 254 -1.07 -23.54 -10.57
CA GLY A 254 -0.14 -23.55 -11.71
C GLY A 254 -0.77 -24.12 -12.99
N VAL A 255 -0.53 -23.45 -14.11
CA VAL A 255 -1.11 -23.83 -15.42
C VAL A 255 -0.44 -25.05 -16.03
N GLN A 256 0.82 -25.31 -15.69
CA GLN A 256 1.58 -26.43 -16.22
C GLN A 256 2.47 -27.06 -15.15
N ARG A 257 2.86 -28.32 -15.40
CA ARG A 257 3.80 -29.05 -14.55
C ARG A 257 5.23 -28.86 -15.00
N CYS A 258 6.15 -28.98 -14.05
CA CYS A 258 7.57 -29.08 -14.33
C CYS A 258 7.89 -30.49 -14.89
N ASP A 259 8.67 -30.54 -15.96
CA ASP A 259 9.05 -31.81 -16.62
C ASP A 259 10.03 -32.66 -15.80
N ILE A 260 10.63 -32.08 -14.74
CA ILE A 260 11.64 -32.75 -13.91
C ILE A 260 10.99 -33.61 -12.81
N ASP A 261 9.94 -33.11 -12.16
CA ASP A 261 9.32 -33.72 -10.97
C ASP A 261 7.79 -33.87 -11.04
N ASP A 262 7.16 -33.46 -12.15
CA ASP A 262 5.71 -33.52 -12.38
C ASP A 262 4.89 -32.70 -11.34
N LEU A 263 5.48 -31.63 -10.79
CA LEU A 263 4.82 -30.70 -9.86
C LEU A 263 4.33 -29.41 -10.53
N TYR A 264 3.27 -28.82 -9.99
CA TYR A 264 2.81 -27.48 -10.37
C TYR A 264 3.54 -26.43 -9.56
N TYR A 265 4.22 -25.53 -10.25
CA TYR A 265 4.91 -24.37 -9.70
C TYR A 265 4.23 -23.07 -10.08
N ILE A 266 4.46 -22.03 -9.28
CA ILE A 266 4.23 -20.64 -9.66
C ILE A 266 5.55 -19.90 -9.48
N CYS A 267 6.00 -19.22 -10.53
CA CYS A 267 7.21 -18.43 -10.52
C CYS A 267 6.92 -16.99 -10.96
N VAL A 268 7.43 -16.02 -10.19
CA VAL A 268 7.15 -14.58 -10.39
C VAL A 268 8.45 -13.82 -10.44
N THR A 269 8.68 -13.09 -11.53
CA THR A 269 9.82 -12.17 -11.66
C THR A 269 9.63 -10.94 -10.82
N HIS A 270 8.47 -10.26 -10.97
CA HIS A 270 8.28 -8.93 -10.40
C HIS A 270 6.83 -8.71 -10.00
N VAL A 271 6.62 -8.04 -8.86
CA VAL A 271 5.32 -7.53 -8.42
C VAL A 271 5.43 -6.01 -8.26
N LYS A 272 4.48 -5.30 -8.85
CA LYS A 272 4.43 -3.84 -8.85
C LYS A 272 3.07 -3.37 -8.37
N ALA A 273 3.07 -2.48 -7.39
CA ALA A 273 1.90 -1.69 -7.01
C ALA A 273 2.25 -0.21 -7.14
N MET A 274 1.51 0.52 -7.96
CA MET A 274 1.66 1.97 -8.11
C MET A 274 0.49 2.69 -7.46
N GLY A 275 0.78 3.82 -6.85
CA GLY A 275 -0.23 4.58 -6.16
C GLY A 275 0.33 5.81 -5.45
N ARG A 276 -0.48 6.34 -4.54
CA ARG A 276 -0.20 7.57 -3.80
C ARG A 276 -0.03 7.22 -2.33
N SER A 277 1.21 7.24 -1.86
CA SER A 277 1.53 7.08 -0.44
C SER A 277 1.27 8.38 0.32
N LEU A 278 0.67 8.27 1.50
CA LEU A 278 0.48 9.39 2.42
C LEU A 278 1.40 9.33 3.65
N ALA A 279 2.43 8.50 3.62
CA ALA A 279 3.32 8.20 4.75
C ALA A 279 3.95 9.44 5.40
N LYS A 280 4.16 10.51 4.63
CA LYS A 280 4.78 11.75 5.10
C LYS A 280 3.80 12.66 5.85
N SER A 281 2.50 12.54 5.57
CA SER A 281 1.46 13.40 6.15
C SER A 281 0.70 12.70 7.26
N PHE A 282 0.52 11.39 7.17
CA PHE A 282 -0.38 10.65 8.05
C PHE A 282 0.20 9.31 8.51
N LYS A 283 -0.24 8.92 9.72
CA LYS A 283 0.00 7.61 10.30
C LYS A 283 -1.28 7.08 10.95
N VAL A 284 -1.56 5.79 10.83
CA VAL A 284 -2.65 5.12 11.55
C VAL A 284 -2.17 4.78 12.96
N VAL A 285 -2.98 5.08 13.97
CA VAL A 285 -2.67 4.80 15.39
C VAL A 285 -3.89 4.20 16.09
N ASP A 286 -3.62 3.43 17.14
CA ASP A 286 -4.65 2.90 18.05
C ASP A 286 -5.80 2.19 17.32
N GLN A 287 -5.44 1.36 16.34
CA GLN A 287 -6.41 0.63 15.53
C GLN A 287 -7.14 -0.41 16.39
N ASP A 288 -8.46 -0.29 16.46
CA ASP A 288 -9.34 -1.24 17.10
C ASP A 288 -9.79 -2.28 16.07
N HIS A 289 -9.36 -3.52 16.28
CA HIS A 289 -9.66 -4.64 15.40
C HIS A 289 -11.13 -5.07 15.44
N GLU A 290 -11.84 -4.86 16.55
CA GLU A 290 -13.25 -5.28 16.67
C GLU A 290 -14.18 -4.30 15.96
N SER A 291 -13.95 -2.99 16.14
CA SER A 291 -14.78 -1.95 15.50
C SER A 291 -14.27 -1.50 14.13
N GLY A 292 -13.04 -1.85 13.76
CA GLY A 292 -12.35 -1.38 12.57
C GLY A 292 -11.94 0.09 12.63
N LYS A 293 -12.16 0.77 13.77
CA LYS A 293 -11.87 2.18 13.95
C LYS A 293 -10.41 2.44 14.24
N PHE A 294 -9.92 3.61 13.86
CA PHE A 294 -8.55 4.01 14.17
C PHE A 294 -8.39 5.52 14.30
N GLY A 295 -7.35 5.92 15.03
CA GLY A 295 -6.91 7.29 15.10
C GLY A 295 -6.03 7.67 13.92
N LEU A 296 -6.27 8.84 13.34
CA LEU A 296 -5.42 9.40 12.30
C LEU A 296 -4.43 10.39 12.90
N LYS A 297 -3.15 10.03 12.95
CA LYS A 297 -2.08 10.91 13.40
C LYS A 297 -1.55 11.75 12.24
N VAL A 298 -1.57 13.07 12.40
CA VAL A 298 -0.98 14.02 11.45
C VAL A 298 0.50 14.20 11.77
N LEU A 299 1.35 13.89 10.80
CA LEU A 299 2.80 14.04 10.90
C LEU A 299 3.26 15.39 10.34
N SER A 300 2.64 15.85 9.26
CA SER A 300 2.97 17.10 8.60
C SER A 300 1.78 17.65 7.81
N TYR A 301 1.66 18.98 7.78
CA TYR A 301 0.69 19.70 6.95
C TYR A 301 1.28 20.19 5.62
N SER A 302 2.53 19.82 5.31
CA SER A 302 3.18 20.18 4.06
C SER A 302 2.43 19.62 2.85
N ASP A 303 2.50 20.35 1.74
CA ASP A 303 1.94 19.89 0.47
C ASP A 303 2.59 18.55 0.05
N PRO A 304 1.80 17.48 -0.17
CA PRO A 304 2.35 16.22 -0.65
C PRO A 304 3.12 16.32 -1.97
N GLN A 305 2.82 17.31 -2.83
CA GLN A 305 3.60 17.58 -4.04
C GLN A 305 4.99 18.18 -3.71
N GLU A 306 5.05 19.22 -2.88
CA GLU A 306 6.32 19.89 -2.55
C GLU A 306 7.29 18.99 -1.76
N MET A 307 6.77 18.08 -0.92
CA MET A 307 7.61 17.11 -0.22
C MET A 307 8.28 16.10 -1.14
N ASN A 308 7.81 15.96 -2.37
CA ASN A 308 8.36 15.03 -3.34
C ASN A 308 9.50 15.67 -4.15
N GLU A 309 9.37 16.94 -4.53
CA GLU A 309 10.41 17.69 -5.25
C GLU A 309 11.73 17.73 -4.46
N LYS A 310 11.64 17.92 -3.13
CA LYS A 310 12.80 17.93 -2.23
C LYS A 310 13.53 16.58 -2.12
N GLU A 311 12.84 15.46 -2.36
CA GLU A 311 13.44 14.12 -2.33
C GLU A 311 14.14 13.78 -3.65
N GLU A 312 13.58 14.22 -4.78
CA GLU A 312 14.23 14.08 -6.08
C GLU A 312 15.51 14.94 -6.17
N GLU A 313 15.54 16.09 -5.48
CA GLU A 313 16.76 16.89 -5.30
C GLU A 313 17.78 16.25 -4.32
N ALA A 314 17.33 15.45 -3.36
CA ALA A 314 18.20 14.84 -2.35
C ALA A 314 18.98 13.61 -2.86
N GLY A 315 18.60 13.05 -4.02
CA GLY A 315 19.23 11.85 -4.59
C GLY A 315 19.01 10.58 -3.76
N PRO A 316 19.27 9.38 -4.32
CA PRO A 316 19.26 8.16 -3.52
C PRO A 316 20.41 8.20 -2.52
N SER A 317 20.10 8.02 -1.23
CA SER A 317 21.10 7.67 -0.22
C SER A 317 21.81 6.39 -0.66
N GLU A 318 23.11 6.48 -0.97
CA GLU A 318 23.98 5.31 -1.14
C GLU A 318 24.01 4.53 0.18
N TYR A 319 23.11 3.56 0.33
CA TYR A 319 23.30 2.50 1.30
C TYR A 319 24.39 1.57 0.76
N VAL A 320 25.64 1.91 1.09
CA VAL A 320 26.78 1.02 0.93
C VAL A 320 26.59 -0.13 1.90
N TRP A 321 26.27 -1.32 1.38
CA TRP A 321 26.42 -2.55 2.13
C TRP A 321 27.90 -2.74 2.43
N HIS A 322 28.31 -2.44 3.66
CA HIS A 322 29.55 -2.97 4.18
C HIS A 322 29.33 -4.46 4.45
N VAL A 323 29.63 -5.27 3.44
CA VAL A 323 29.92 -6.69 3.66
C VAL A 323 31.26 -6.73 4.40
N THR A 324 31.22 -7.08 5.67
CA THR A 324 32.43 -7.42 6.42
C THR A 324 32.83 -8.85 6.09
N ASP A 325 34.10 -9.06 5.76
CA ASP A 325 34.73 -10.33 5.33
C ASP A 325 34.71 -11.48 6.38
N GLU A 326 33.73 -11.55 7.29
CA GLU A 326 33.69 -12.54 8.37
C GLU A 326 32.64 -13.66 8.23
N ASP A 327 31.83 -13.69 7.17
CA ASP A 327 30.81 -14.74 6.97
C ASP A 327 31.23 -15.88 6.02
N TYR A 328 32.53 -16.04 5.76
CA TYR A 328 33.07 -17.26 5.13
C TYR A 328 33.26 -18.34 6.21
N TYR A 329 32.27 -19.20 6.40
CA TYR A 329 32.48 -20.52 7.02
C TYR A 329 32.62 -21.59 5.93
N ASP A 330 33.70 -22.37 6.09
CA ASP A 330 34.25 -23.41 5.23
C ASP A 330 33.22 -24.29 4.53
N PHE A 331 33.37 -24.38 3.21
CA PHE A 331 32.83 -25.48 2.40
C PHE A 331 33.89 -26.58 2.41
N ASP A 332 33.68 -27.64 3.20
CA ASP A 332 34.53 -28.83 3.16
C ASP A 332 34.42 -29.47 1.76
N GLU A 333 35.46 -29.26 0.95
CA GLU A 333 35.80 -30.09 -0.21
C GLU A 333 36.29 -31.44 0.29
N ASP A 334 35.41 -32.42 0.46
CA ASP A 334 35.80 -33.82 0.39
C ASP A 334 35.21 -34.50 -0.84
N TYR A 335 36.12 -34.57 -1.79
CA TYR A 335 36.16 -35.22 -3.09
C TYR A 335 35.52 -36.62 -3.16
N TYR A 336 34.82 -36.80 -4.27
CA TYR A 336 34.65 -38.06 -4.97
C TYR A 336 36.02 -38.69 -5.33
N GLU A 337 36.27 -39.93 -4.88
CA GLU A 337 37.00 -41.00 -5.59
C GLU A 337 36.96 -42.25 -4.66
N SER A 338 36.32 -43.36 -5.01
CA SER A 338 36.82 -44.29 -6.02
C SER A 338 35.83 -45.43 -6.21
N ASP A 339 35.46 -45.70 -7.47
CA ASP A 339 35.01 -47.01 -7.93
C ASP A 339 35.71 -47.25 -9.28
N GLY A 340 36.61 -48.25 -9.32
CA GLY A 340 37.42 -48.58 -10.50
C GLY A 340 38.46 -49.67 -10.28
N GLU A 341 38.00 -50.92 -10.34
CA GLU A 341 38.65 -52.18 -10.80
C GLU A 341 40.08 -52.59 -10.36
N VAL A 342 40.17 -53.74 -9.68
CA VAL A 342 40.81 -55.00 -10.16
C VAL A 342 40.03 -56.21 -9.64
#